data_AF-A0A6P0J1S2-F1
#
_entry.id   AF-A0A6P0J1S2-F1
#
_cell.length_a   1.000
_cell.length_b   1.000
_cell.length_c   1.000
_cell.angle_alpha   90.00
_cell.angle_beta   90.00
_cell.angle_gamma   90.00
#
_symmetry.space_group_name_H-M   'P 1'
#
loop_
_entity.id
_entity.type
_entity.pdbx_description
1 polymer ?
#
loop_
_entity_poly.entity_id
_entity_poly.type
_entity_poly.pdbx_seq_one_letter_code
_entity_poly.pdbx_strand_id
1 'polypeptide(L)'
;MELNTLEAFQGVVRQGELIALLPKSAVINVQQDSTLAVRSLEKLPESVASSNKLVGSISALDSKWTRQVVLVTTRDRLEIPPIQHFCKLVRQLDMPTVQAWNVQLPALAQA
;
A
#
# COMPACT_ATOMS: atom_id res chain seq x y z
N MET A 1 7.36 6.12 21.22
CA MET A 1 5.88 6.12 21.15
C MET A 1 5.48 5.17 20.04
N GLU A 2 4.57 4.23 20.31
CA GLU A 2 4.07 3.28 19.32
C GLU A 2 2.70 3.77 18.83
N LEU A 3 2.58 4.02 17.53
CA LEU A 3 1.33 4.44 16.88
C LEU A 3 0.83 3.29 16.04
N ASN A 4 -0.44 2.93 16.18
CA ASN A 4 -1.03 1.75 15.54
C ASN A 4 -2.17 2.06 14.56
N THR A 5 -2.57 3.33 14.47
CA THR A 5 -3.63 3.79 13.54
C THR A 5 -3.09 4.87 12.63
N LEU A 6 -3.58 4.90 11.40
CA LEU A 6 -3.16 5.89 10.40
C LEU A 6 -3.44 7.32 10.87
N GLU A 7 -4.56 7.54 11.54
CA GLU A 7 -4.99 8.84 12.07
C GLU A 7 -4.03 9.35 13.14
N ALA A 8 -3.53 8.47 14.01
CA ALA A 8 -2.56 8.84 15.03
C ALA A 8 -1.19 9.19 14.39
N PHE A 9 -0.77 8.47 13.36
CA PHE A 9 0.42 8.83 12.57
C PHE A 9 0.28 10.21 11.94
N GLN A 10 -0.87 10.50 11.31
CA GLN A 10 -1.13 11.81 10.71
C GLN A 10 -1.11 12.93 11.75
N GLY A 11 -1.72 12.72 12.92
CA GLY A 11 -1.74 13.71 14.01
C GLY A 11 -0.34 14.07 14.52
N VAL A 12 0.55 13.08 14.61
CA VAL A 12 1.93 13.26 15.09
C VAL A 12 2.81 13.94 14.05
N VAL A 13 2.65 13.60 12.76
CA VAL A 13 3.30 14.33 11.66
C VAL A 13 2.88 15.80 11.66
N ARG A 14 1.60 16.07 11.86
CA ARG A 14 1.04 17.44 11.86
C ARG A 14 1.58 18.31 12.99
N GLN A 15 1.71 17.77 14.20
CA GLN A 15 2.06 18.54 15.39
C GLN A 15 3.55 18.51 15.76
N GLY A 16 4.29 17.50 15.26
CA GLY A 16 5.62 17.17 15.78
C GLY A 16 6.80 17.48 14.86
N GLU A 17 6.61 18.15 13.71
CA GLU A 17 7.65 18.38 12.70
C GLU A 17 8.34 17.08 12.19
N LEU A 18 7.55 16.02 12.04
CA LEU A 18 8.04 14.69 11.65
C LEU A 18 7.69 14.38 10.19
N ILE A 19 8.46 13.49 9.56
CA ILE A 19 8.12 12.90 8.26
C ILE A 19 7.79 11.41 8.43
N ALA A 20 6.81 10.93 7.67
CA ALA A 20 6.42 9.52 7.67
C ALA A 20 6.44 8.96 6.25
N LEU A 21 6.96 7.74 6.12
CA LEU A 21 6.83 6.97 4.89
C LEU A 21 5.57 6.11 4.98
N LEU A 22 4.61 6.37 4.10
CA LEU A 22 3.33 5.70 4.09
C LEU A 22 3.11 4.95 2.78
N PRO A 23 2.39 3.81 2.80
CA PRO A 23 1.92 3.19 1.58
C PRO A 23 0.96 4.13 0.83
N LYS A 24 0.96 4.09 -0.51
CA LYS A 24 0.11 4.97 -1.35
C LYS A 24 -1.36 5.03 -0.92
N SER A 25 -1.93 3.90 -0.46
CA SER A 25 -3.32 3.81 0.00
C SER A 25 -3.62 4.60 1.27
N ALA A 26 -2.61 4.85 2.11
CA ALA A 26 -2.76 5.65 3.32
C ALA A 26 -2.70 7.17 3.03
N VAL A 27 -2.32 7.56 1.81
CA VAL A 27 -2.10 8.95 1.42
C VAL A 27 -3.28 9.54 0.63
N ILE A 28 -4.23 8.71 0.18
CA ILE A 28 -5.39 9.12 -0.62
C ILE A 28 -6.18 10.25 0.07
N ASN A 29 -6.43 10.09 1.36
CA ASN A 29 -7.24 11.03 2.14
C ASN A 29 -6.42 12.23 2.65
N VAL A 30 -5.09 12.16 2.61
CA VAL A 30 -4.21 13.26 3.05
C VAL A 30 -4.31 14.45 2.10
N GLN A 31 -4.68 14.24 0.83
CA GLN A 31 -4.90 15.31 -0.14
C GLN A 31 -6.02 16.29 0.25
N GLN A 32 -6.89 15.90 1.18
CA GLN A 32 -7.99 16.73 1.67
C GLN A 32 -7.58 17.59 2.89
N ASP A 33 -6.38 17.37 3.45
CA ASP A 33 -5.86 18.08 4.61
C ASP A 33 -4.80 19.10 4.19
N SER A 34 -5.09 20.40 4.36
CA SER A 34 -4.18 21.49 4.01
C SER A 34 -2.96 21.61 4.93
N THR A 35 -2.97 20.93 6.07
CA THR A 35 -1.87 20.97 7.06
C THR A 35 -0.77 19.94 6.79
N LEU A 36 -0.97 19.05 5.83
CA LEU A 36 -0.05 17.97 5.50
C LEU A 36 0.42 18.07 4.05
N ALA A 37 1.72 17.88 3.83
CA ALA A 37 2.30 17.84 2.50
C ALA A 37 2.70 16.41 2.13
N VAL A 38 2.44 16.02 0.89
CA VAL A 38 2.80 14.71 0.34
C VAL A 38 3.86 14.89 -0.73
N ARG A 39 4.96 14.14 -0.61
CA ARG A 39 6.05 14.08 -1.60
C ARG A 39 6.23 12.66 -2.10
N SER A 40 6.36 12.48 -3.41
CA SER A 40 6.81 11.20 -3.98
C SER A 40 8.29 11.00 -3.72
N LEU A 41 8.70 9.76 -3.42
CA LEU A 41 10.11 9.41 -3.38
C LEU A 41 10.70 9.55 -4.79
N GLU A 42 11.79 10.31 -4.91
CA GLU A 42 12.49 10.52 -6.17
C GLU A 42 13.21 9.25 -6.60
N LYS A 43 13.27 9.00 -7.91
CA LYS A 43 14.09 7.91 -8.46
C LYS A 43 15.54 8.33 -8.24
N LEU A 44 16.31 7.53 -7.50
CA LEU A 44 17.73 7.76 -7.25
C LEU A 44 18.44 8.07 -8.58
N PRO A 45 19.10 9.24 -8.73
CA PRO A 45 19.74 9.59 -9.98
C PRO A 45 20.81 8.55 -10.34
N GLU A 46 20.78 8.10 -11.58
CA GLU A 46 21.63 7.03 -12.11
C GLU A 46 23.14 7.32 -11.94
N SER A 47 23.48 8.59 -11.68
CA SER A 47 24.82 9.09 -11.35
C SER A 47 25.38 8.58 -10.01
N VAL A 48 24.57 8.45 -8.94
CA VAL A 48 25.03 7.93 -7.63
C VAL A 48 24.93 6.40 -7.51
N ALA A 49 24.17 5.74 -8.40
CA ALA A 49 24.09 4.28 -8.47
C ALA A 49 25.40 3.65 -9.02
N SER A 50 26.24 4.45 -9.68
CA SER A 50 27.46 3.96 -10.34
C SER A 50 28.70 3.94 -9.42
N SER A 51 28.65 4.51 -8.21
CA SER A 51 29.87 4.66 -7.39
C SER A 51 30.21 3.48 -6.47
N ASN A 52 29.31 2.51 -6.24
CA ASN A 52 29.62 1.33 -5.42
C ASN A 52 29.27 0.03 -6.16
N LYS A 53 29.92 -0.20 -7.31
CA LYS A 53 29.88 -1.47 -8.04
C LYS A 53 30.79 -2.52 -7.39
N LEU A 54 30.58 -2.83 -6.10
CA LEU A 54 31.34 -3.92 -5.43
C LEU A 54 30.55 -4.74 -4.40
N VAL A 55 29.21 -4.70 -4.40
CA VAL A 55 28.40 -5.72 -3.74
C VAL A 55 27.14 -5.98 -4.57
N GLY A 56 27.18 -7.02 -5.40
CA GLY A 56 26.01 -7.69 -6.01
C GLY A 56 25.13 -6.85 -6.96
N SER A 57 24.95 -7.29 -8.20
CA SER A 57 23.99 -6.71 -9.15
C SER A 57 22.57 -6.59 -8.57
N ILE A 58 22.21 -5.39 -8.13
CA ILE A 58 20.86 -4.93 -7.84
C ILE A 58 20.65 -3.77 -8.83
N SER A 59 20.33 -4.14 -10.08
CA SER A 59 20.11 -3.20 -11.19
C SER A 59 18.96 -2.24 -10.86
N ALA A 60 18.92 -1.09 -11.53
CA ALA A 60 17.94 0.03 -11.45
C ALA A 60 16.42 -0.28 -11.37
N LEU A 61 16.01 -1.55 -11.30
CA LEU A 61 14.66 -2.03 -11.02
C LEU A 61 14.30 -2.00 -9.52
N ASP A 62 15.29 -2.01 -8.62
CA ASP A 62 15.11 -2.23 -7.18
C ASP A 62 14.79 -0.97 -6.35
N SER A 63 14.68 0.20 -6.98
CA SER A 63 14.35 1.46 -6.26
C SER A 63 12.86 1.65 -5.98
N LYS A 64 12.01 0.65 -6.24
CA LYS A 64 10.56 0.73 -5.98
C LYS A 64 10.25 0.20 -4.59
N TRP A 65 10.09 1.11 -3.63
CA TRP A 65 9.65 0.81 -2.28
C TRP A 65 8.21 0.26 -2.34
N THR A 66 8.09 -1.06 -2.24
CA THR A 66 6.81 -1.76 -2.35
C THR A 66 6.64 -2.69 -1.17
N ARG A 67 5.37 -2.89 -0.80
CA ARG A 67 4.96 -3.88 0.20
C ARG A 67 4.18 -4.96 -0.54
N GLN A 68 4.42 -6.22 -0.21
CA GLN A 68 3.64 -7.32 -0.74
C GLN A 68 2.44 -7.57 0.17
N VAL A 69 1.22 -7.40 -0.37
CA VAL A 69 -0.02 -7.72 0.33
C VAL A 69 -0.51 -9.06 -0.20
N VAL A 70 -0.68 -10.03 0.70
CA VAL A 70 -1.10 -11.39 0.36
C VAL A 70 -2.35 -11.78 1.14
N LEU A 71 -3.23 -12.53 0.48
CA LEU A 71 -4.34 -13.20 1.14
C LEU A 71 -3.83 -14.52 1.73
N VAL A 72 -3.96 -14.69 3.05
CA VAL A 72 -3.52 -15.89 3.76
C VAL A 72 -4.72 -16.55 4.43
N THR A 73 -4.88 -17.84 4.19
CA THR A 73 -5.86 -18.69 4.87
C THR A 73 -5.32 -20.12 4.95
N THR A 74 -5.85 -20.93 5.86
CA THR A 74 -5.49 -22.35 5.96
C THR A 74 -6.25 -23.18 4.92
N ARG A 75 -5.74 -24.37 4.61
CA ARG A 75 -6.33 -25.25 3.59
C ARG A 75 -7.74 -25.70 3.95
N ASP A 76 -7.97 -26.05 5.21
CA ASP A 76 -9.30 -26.41 5.74
C ASP A 76 -10.31 -25.27 5.60
N ARG A 77 -9.87 -24.03 5.78
CA ARG A 77 -10.73 -22.83 5.63
C ARG A 77 -11.10 -22.54 4.18
N LEU A 78 -10.35 -23.03 3.19
CA LEU A 78 -10.73 -22.85 1.78
C LEU A 78 -12.00 -23.62 1.39
N GLU A 79 -12.35 -24.66 2.14
CA GLU A 79 -13.57 -25.45 1.93
C GLU A 79 -14.82 -24.76 2.51
N ILE A 80 -14.66 -23.76 3.38
CA ILE A 80 -15.76 -23.00 3.96
C ILE A 80 -16.34 -22.06 2.89
N PRO A 81 -17.62 -22.21 2.45
CA PRO A 81 -18.13 -21.51 1.26
C PRO A 81 -17.99 -19.98 1.29
N PRO A 82 -18.27 -19.28 2.42
CA PRO A 82 -18.02 -17.85 2.52
C PRO A 82 -16.55 -17.44 2.27
N ILE A 83 -15.58 -18.22 2.77
CA ILE A 83 -14.15 -17.94 2.61
C ILE A 83 -13.74 -18.18 1.16
N GLN A 84 -14.21 -19.27 0.54
CA GLN A 84 -13.98 -19.55 -0.87
C GLN A 84 -14.51 -18.42 -1.76
N HIS A 85 -15.74 -17.97 -1.50
CA HIS A 85 -16.36 -16.87 -2.23
C HIS A 85 -15.57 -15.57 -2.06
N PHE A 86 -15.18 -15.21 -0.83
CA PHE A 86 -14.33 -14.04 -0.58
C PHE A 86 -12.99 -14.12 -1.34
N CYS A 87 -12.32 -15.28 -1.35
CA CYS A 87 -11.09 -15.45 -2.12
C CYS A 87 -11.31 -15.24 -3.63
N LYS A 88 -12.46 -15.65 -4.17
CA LYS A 88 -12.83 -15.39 -5.58
C LYS A 88 -13.03 -13.89 -5.82
N LEU A 89 -13.74 -13.19 -4.93
CA LEU A 89 -13.95 -11.74 -5.03
C LEU A 89 -12.63 -10.96 -5.00
N VAL A 90 -11.73 -11.29 -4.06
CA VAL A 90 -10.41 -10.64 -3.95
C VAL A 90 -9.58 -10.82 -5.22
N ARG A 91 -9.68 -11.98 -5.89
CA ARG A 91 -8.97 -12.23 -7.17
C ARG A 91 -9.60 -11.52 -8.36
N GLN A 92 -10.92 -11.28 -8.34
CA GLN A 92 -11.66 -10.56 -9.39
C GLN A 92 -11.47 -9.05 -9.29
N LEU A 93 -11.24 -8.54 -8.08
CA LEU A 93 -10.68 -7.22 -7.83
C LEU A 93 -9.23 -7.25 -8.32
N ASP A 94 -9.03 -7.22 -9.66
CA ASP A 94 -7.74 -6.88 -10.24
C ASP A 94 -7.27 -5.64 -9.46
N MET A 95 -6.19 -5.79 -8.69
CA MET A 95 -5.74 -4.74 -7.78
C MET A 95 -4.58 -3.92 -8.37
N PRO A 96 -4.65 -3.36 -9.60
CA PRO A 96 -3.73 -2.33 -10.01
C PRO A 96 -4.34 -0.96 -9.64
N THR A 97 -3.55 -0.20 -8.91
CA THR A 97 -3.80 1.21 -8.59
C THR A 97 -4.77 1.42 -7.44
N VAL A 98 -4.20 1.90 -6.35
CA VAL A 98 -4.89 2.62 -5.28
C VAL A 98 -5.60 3.84 -5.89
N GLN A 99 -6.83 3.64 -6.37
CA GLN A 99 -7.79 4.70 -6.68
C GLN A 99 -8.73 4.83 -5.47
N ALA A 100 -9.20 6.04 -5.19
CA ALA A 100 -10.20 6.28 -4.15
C ALA A 100 -11.37 5.30 -4.34
N TRP A 101 -11.70 4.53 -3.30
CA TRP A 101 -12.68 3.45 -3.38
C TRP A 101 -14.08 3.98 -3.71
N ASN A 102 -14.44 4.02 -4.99
CA ASN A 102 -15.82 4.00 -5.45
C ASN A 102 -16.13 2.58 -5.97
N VAL A 103 -16.26 1.62 -5.06
CA VAL A 103 -16.66 0.25 -5.44
C VAL A 103 -18.19 0.16 -5.31
N GLN A 104 -18.88 0.23 -6.44
CA GLN A 104 -20.27 -0.22 -6.52
C GLN A 104 -20.25 -1.75 -6.57
N LEU A 105 -20.53 -2.40 -5.44
CA LEU A 105 -20.63 -3.86 -5.36
C LEU A 105 -21.69 -4.36 -6.35
N PRO A 106 -21.40 -5.38 -7.19
CA PRO A 106 -22.44 -6.04 -7.97
C PRO A 106 -23.45 -6.66 -7.01
N ALA A 107 -24.74 -6.43 -7.26
CA ALA A 107 -25.81 -7.02 -6.47
C ALA A 107 -25.63 -8.55 -6.41
N LEU A 108 -25.44 -9.07 -5.20
CA LEU A 108 -25.41 -10.51 -4.95
C LEU A 108 -26.75 -11.09 -5.41
N ALA A 109 -26.72 -11.86 -6.49
CA ALA A 109 -27.86 -12.65 -6.92
C ALA A 109 -28.22 -13.62 -5.79
N GLN A 110 -29.42 -13.42 -5.24
CA GLN A 110 -30.02 -14.33 -4.27
C GLN A 110 -30.20 -15.69 -4.94
N ALA A 111 -29.74 -16.74 -4.27
CA ALA A 111 -30.07 -18.12 -4.54
C ALA A 111 -30.85 -18.67 -3.35
#